data_AF-A0A7I0J6R9-F1
#
_entry.id   AF-A0A7I0J6R9-F1
#
_cell.length_a   1.000
_cell.length_b   1.000
_cell.length_c   1.000
_cell.angle_alpha   90.00
_cell.angle_beta   90.00
_cell.angle_gamma   90.00
#
_symmetry.space_group_name_H-M   'P 1'
#
loop_
_entity.id
_entity.type
_entity.pdbx_description
1 polymer ?
#
loop_
_entity_poly.entity_id
_entity_poly.type
_entity_poly.pdbx_seq_one_letter_code
_entity_poly.pdbx_strand_id
1 'polypeptide(L)'
;IAQVHTAEVIREGIVSRVAVKVIRPGVRRHFFHDLESYFLAARLQEKYIPSSRRLRPIEVTETLAQTTRIEMDMRLEAAAFSELGENTKDDPGFRVPAVDW
;
A
#
# COMPACT_ATOMS: atom_id res chain seq x y z
N ILE A 1 3.01 3.18 6.28
CA ILE A 1 1.66 3.75 6.00
C ILE A 1 0.55 3.21 6.91
N ALA A 2 0.67 1.96 7.38
CA ALA A 2 -0.29 1.31 8.27
C ALA A 2 0.33 0.95 9.63
N GLN A 3 -0.51 0.53 10.58
CA GLN A 3 -0.17 -0.03 11.88
C GLN A 3 -0.85 -1.39 12.03
N VAL A 4 -0.26 -2.30 12.80
CA VAL A 4 -0.81 -3.63 13.07
C VAL A 4 -1.07 -3.75 14.57
N HIS A 5 -2.27 -4.19 14.92
CA HIS A 5 -2.70 -4.37 16.30
C HIS A 5 -3.23 -5.79 16.50
N THR A 6 -2.95 -6.38 17.66
CA THR A 6 -3.60 -7.65 18.05
C THR A 6 -5.02 -7.36 18.53
N ALA A 7 -5.98 -8.15 18.08
CA ALA A 7 -7.37 -8.10 18.53
C ALA A 7 -7.96 -9.51 18.65
N GLU A 8 -9.20 -9.57 19.13
CA GLU A 8 -10.00 -10.79 19.19
C GLU A 8 -11.32 -10.55 18.46
N VAL A 9 -11.78 -11.54 17.70
CA VAL A 9 -13.07 -11.53 17.01
C VAL A 9 -13.90 -12.73 17.46
N ILE A 10 -15.21 -12.56 17.55
CA ILE A 10 -16.16 -13.63 17.88
C ILE A 10 -16.87 -14.05 16.60
N ARG A 11 -16.76 -15.32 16.24
CA ARG A 11 -17.49 -15.92 15.11
C ARG A 11 -18.21 -17.16 15.58
N GLU A 12 -19.53 -17.19 15.44
CA GLU A 12 -20.35 -18.35 15.84
C GLU A 12 -20.13 -18.76 17.32
N GLY A 13 -19.85 -17.80 18.19
CA GLY A 13 -19.53 -18.03 19.60
C GLY A 13 -18.07 -18.43 19.90
N ILE A 14 -17.21 -18.56 18.88
CA ILE A 14 -15.80 -18.89 19.03
C ILE A 14 -14.94 -17.62 18.99
N VAL A 15 -14.11 -17.42 20.01
CA VAL A 15 -13.14 -16.32 20.08
C VAL A 15 -11.88 -16.71 19.30
N SER A 16 -11.45 -15.85 18.37
CA SER A 16 -10.23 -16.03 17.57
C SER A 16 -9.34 -14.80 17.64
N ARG A 17 -8.03 -15.00 17.83
CA ARG A 17 -7.05 -13.91 17.80
C ARG A 17 -6.73 -13.52 16.36
N VAL A 18 -6.74 -12.22 16.08
CA VAL A 18 -6.47 -11.67 14.75
C VAL A 18 -5.44 -10.54 14.82
N ALA A 19 -4.76 -10.30 13.70
CA ALA A 19 -3.95 -9.12 13.47
C ALA A 19 -4.73 -8.14 12.62
N VAL A 20 -5.04 -6.96 13.16
CA VAL A 20 -5.79 -5.91 12.47
C VAL A 20 -4.80 -4.87 11.93
N LYS A 21 -4.73 -4.77 10.60
CA LYS A 21 -3.91 -3.77 9.91
C LYS A 21 -4.77 -2.55 9.57
N VAL A 22 -4.40 -1.39 10.09
CA VAL A 22 -5.13 -0.12 9.87
C VAL A 22 -4.24 0.92 9.21
N ILE A 23 -4.75 1.64 8.22
CA ILE A 23 -4.02 2.78 7.64
C ILE A 23 -4.00 3.91 8.67
N ARG A 24 -2.83 4.51 8.88
CA ARG A 24 -2.72 5.63 9.82
C ARG A 24 -3.66 6.78 9.40
N PRO A 25 -4.37 7.40 10.34
CA PRO A 25 -5.24 8.53 10.03
C PRO A 25 -4.50 9.63 9.27
N GLY A 26 -5.17 10.24 8.29
CA GLY A 26 -4.63 11.37 7.54
C GLY A 26 -3.55 11.05 6.50
N VAL A 27 -3.03 9.82 6.42
CA VAL A 27 -1.95 9.47 5.47
C VAL A 27 -2.31 9.80 4.03
N ARG A 28 -3.53 9.49 3.58
CA ARG A 28 -3.97 9.80 2.21
C ARG A 28 -3.89 11.30 1.94
N ARG A 29 -4.39 12.12 2.88
CA ARG A 29 -4.41 13.58 2.74
C ARG A 29 -3.00 14.17 2.75
N HIS A 30 -2.14 13.76 3.68
CA HIS A 30 -0.76 14.22 3.72
C HIS A 30 -0.01 13.80 2.45
N PHE A 31 -0.21 12.58 1.97
CA PHE A 31 0.42 12.11 0.73
C PHE A 31 0.00 12.95 -0.49
N PHE A 32 -1.29 13.28 -0.64
CA PHE A 32 -1.73 14.15 -1.74
C PHE A 32 -1.09 15.54 -1.69
N HIS A 33 -0.95 16.12 -0.50
CA HIS A 33 -0.25 17.39 -0.32
C HIS A 33 1.25 17.30 -0.69
N ASP A 34 1.93 16.24 -0.27
CA ASP A 34 3.34 16.03 -0.59
C ASP A 34 3.54 15.81 -2.10
N LEU A 35 2.57 15.16 -2.75
CA LEU A 35 2.59 14.91 -4.19
C LEU A 35 2.59 16.22 -5.00
N GLU A 36 1.82 17.22 -4.58
CA GLU A 36 1.82 18.55 -5.23
C GLU A 36 3.22 19.18 -5.17
N SER A 37 3.90 19.06 -4.03
CA SER A 37 5.27 19.55 -3.86
C SER A 37 6.26 18.82 -4.77
N TYR A 38 6.09 17.50 -4.98
CA TYR A 38 6.92 16.72 -5.88
C TYR A 38 6.71 17.11 -7.34
N PHE A 39 5.46 17.32 -7.76
CA PHE A 39 5.18 17.81 -9.11
C PHE A 39 5.75 19.21 -9.35
N LEU A 40 5.68 20.09 -8.35
CA LEU A 40 6.32 21.38 -8.42
C LEU A 40 7.84 21.23 -8.61
N ALA A 41 8.49 20.41 -7.78
CA ALA A 41 9.92 20.16 -7.88
C ALA A 41 10.32 19.57 -9.25
N ALA A 42 9.58 18.59 -9.76
CA ALA A 42 9.82 17.97 -11.07
C ALA A 42 9.72 19.00 -12.22
N ARG A 43 8.69 19.86 -12.19
CA ARG A 43 8.54 20.93 -13.19
C ARG A 43 9.66 21.97 -13.11
N LEU A 44 10.09 22.33 -11.92
CA LEU A 44 11.22 23.25 -11.72
C LEU A 44 12.53 22.62 -12.23
N GLN A 45 12.75 21.33 -11.99
CA GLN A 45 13.90 20.59 -12.50
C GLN A 45 13.94 20.60 -14.04
N GLU A 46 12.84 20.26 -14.72
CA GLU A 46 12.82 20.27 -16.20
C GLU A 46 12.98 21.66 -16.80
N LYS A 47 12.52 22.69 -16.08
CA LYS A 47 12.62 24.09 -16.49
C LYS A 47 14.05 24.62 -16.35
N TYR A 48 14.70 24.40 -15.21
CA TYR A 48 15.99 25.04 -14.89
C TYR A 48 17.20 24.13 -15.10
N ILE A 49 17.02 22.81 -15.18
CA ILE A 49 18.10 21.83 -15.32
C ILE A 49 17.81 20.98 -16.58
N PRO A 50 18.20 21.45 -17.78
CA PRO A 50 17.88 20.74 -19.03
C PRO A 50 18.35 19.29 -19.07
N SER A 51 19.48 18.97 -18.42
CA SER A 51 20.03 17.62 -18.33
C SER A 51 19.13 16.66 -17.53
N SER A 52 18.23 17.17 -16.68
CA SER A 52 17.29 16.36 -15.90
C SER A 52 16.15 15.76 -16.74
N ARG A 53 15.84 16.33 -17.92
CA ARG A 53 14.74 15.86 -18.78
C ARG A 53 14.88 14.39 -19.19
N ARG A 54 16.13 13.92 -19.37
CA ARG A 54 16.41 12.51 -19.67
C ARG A 54 16.01 11.54 -18.55
N LEU A 55 15.91 12.05 -17.31
CA LEU A 55 15.46 11.29 -16.14
C LEU A 55 13.93 11.28 -16.02
N ARG A 56 13.21 12.06 -16.84
CA ARG A 56 11.74 12.14 -16.89
C ARG A 56 11.13 12.38 -15.49
N PRO A 57 11.57 13.42 -14.75
CA PRO A 57 11.20 13.61 -13.35
C PRO A 57 9.70 13.76 -13.12
N ILE A 58 8.95 14.32 -14.08
CA ILE A 58 7.47 14.38 -13.99
C ILE A 58 6.88 12.97 -13.98
N GLU A 59 7.31 12.13 -14.90
CA GLU A 59 6.79 10.76 -15.02
C GLU A 59 7.21 9.85 -13.86
N VAL A 60 8.41 10.07 -13.32
CA VAL A 60 8.84 9.42 -12.07
C VAL A 60 7.88 9.80 -10.95
N THR A 61 7.47 11.07 -10.87
CA THR A 61 6.50 11.55 -9.88
C THR A 61 5.10 10.95 -10.11
N GLU A 62 4.66 10.83 -11.37
CA GLU A 62 3.39 10.16 -11.72
C GLU A 62 3.40 8.68 -11.32
N THR A 63 4.51 7.98 -11.60
CA THR A 63 4.68 6.57 -11.22
C THR A 63 4.62 6.42 -9.70
N LEU A 64 5.31 7.28 -8.96
CA LEU A 64 5.24 7.30 -7.50
C LEU A 64 3.81 7.54 -7.00
N ALA A 65 3.08 8.47 -7.61
CA ALA A 65 1.68 8.74 -7.28
C ALA A 65 0.80 7.50 -7.45
N GLN A 66 0.94 6.82 -8.61
CA GLN A 66 0.17 5.64 -8.95
C GLN A 66 0.48 4.47 -8.01
N THR A 67 1.77 4.15 -7.82
CA THR A 67 2.19 3.04 -6.95
C THR A 67 1.73 3.26 -5.52
N THR A 68 1.90 4.47 -4.98
CA THR A 68 1.49 4.74 -3.60
C THR A 68 -0.04 4.67 -3.43
N ARG A 69 -0.80 5.10 -4.46
CA ARG A 69 -2.27 4.96 -4.44
C ARG A 69 -2.71 3.50 -4.34
N ILE A 70 -2.02 2.60 -5.04
CA ILE A 70 -2.23 1.16 -4.99
C ILE A 70 -1.86 0.61 -3.61
N GLU A 71 -0.70 0.97 -3.07
CA GLU A 71 -0.26 0.52 -1.73
C GLU A 71 -1.18 0.96 -0.59
N MET A 72 -1.91 2.07 -0.77
CA MET A 72 -2.89 2.52 0.21
C MET A 72 -4.21 1.72 0.15
N ASP A 73 -4.43 0.84 -0.83
CA ASP A 73 -5.63 0.01 -0.90
C ASP A 73 -5.38 -1.39 -0.30
N MET A 74 -5.74 -1.55 0.97
CA MET A 74 -5.58 -2.83 1.68
C MET A 74 -6.43 -3.96 1.06
N ARG A 75 -7.42 -3.66 0.21
CA ARG A 75 -8.22 -4.70 -0.46
C ARG A 75 -7.40 -5.46 -1.50
N LEU A 76 -6.46 -4.78 -2.17
CA LEU A 76 -5.56 -5.44 -3.12
C LEU A 76 -4.61 -6.39 -2.40
N GLU A 77 -4.11 -5.97 -1.24
CA GLU A 77 -3.29 -6.82 -0.37
C GLU A 77 -4.11 -8.02 0.15
N ALA A 78 -5.35 -7.80 0.59
CA ALA A 78 -6.26 -8.87 1.02
C ALA A 78 -6.51 -9.89 -0.10
N ALA A 79 -6.78 -9.44 -1.32
CA ALA A 79 -6.99 -10.31 -2.47
C ALA A 79 -5.73 -11.14 -2.80
N ALA A 80 -4.55 -10.49 -2.80
CA ALA A 80 -3.28 -11.17 -3.05
C ALA A 80 -2.97 -12.23 -1.97
N PHE A 81 -3.29 -11.95 -0.70
CA PHE A 81 -3.15 -12.94 0.38
C PHE A 81 -4.11 -14.13 0.22
N SER A 82 -5.37 -13.88 -0.16
CA SER A 82 -6.33 -14.94 -0.44
C SER A 82 -5.86 -15.83 -1.60
N GLU A 83 -5.39 -15.23 -2.69
CA GLU A 83 -4.83 -15.96 -3.84
C GLU A 83 -3.59 -16.77 -3.45
N LEU A 84 -2.67 -16.18 -2.68
CA LEU A 84 -1.49 -16.88 -2.18
C LEU A 84 -1.87 -18.07 -1.28
N GLY A 85 -2.90 -17.92 -0.45
CA GLY A 85 -3.41 -18.99 0.40
C GLY A 85 -3.93 -20.18 -0.41
N GLU A 86 -4.70 -19.92 -1.46
CA GLU A 86 -5.19 -20.97 -2.37
C GLU A 86 -4.05 -21.64 -3.13
N ASN A 87 -3.09 -20.85 -3.64
CA ASN A 87 -1.97 -21.37 -4.43
C ASN A 87 -0.99 -22.23 -3.63
N THR A 88 -0.91 -22.01 -2.31
CA THR A 88 0.06 -22.67 -1.42
C THR A 88 -0.58 -23.66 -0.44
N LYS A 89 -1.87 -24.00 -0.62
CA LYS A 89 -2.63 -24.85 0.32
C LYS A 89 -2.01 -26.23 0.56
N ASP A 90 -1.30 -26.76 -0.43
CA ASP A 90 -0.70 -28.10 -0.40
C ASP A 90 0.82 -28.05 -0.14
N ASP A 91 1.40 -26.87 0.08
CA ASP A 91 2.85 -26.71 0.26
C ASP A 91 3.25 -27.03 1.72
N PRO A 92 3.97 -28.14 1.96
CA PRO A 92 4.31 -28.55 3.32
C PRO A 92 5.28 -27.56 3.97
N GLY A 93 4.90 -27.05 5.14
CA GLY A 93 5.72 -26.10 5.92
C GLY A 93 5.46 -24.63 5.61
N PHE A 94 4.57 -24.32 4.66
CA PHE A 94 4.11 -22.96 4.39
C PHE A 94 2.65 -22.81 4.83
N ARG A 95 2.29 -21.66 5.40
CA ARG A 95 0.89 -21.34 5.70
C ARG A 95 0.61 -19.87 5.44
N VAL A 96 -0.58 -19.60 4.91
CA VAL A 96 -1.11 -18.26 4.77
C VAL A 96 -2.30 -18.10 5.72
N PRO A 97 -2.31 -17.07 6.59
CA PRO A 97 -3.47 -16.79 7.42
C PRO A 97 -4.70 -16.44 6.56
N ALA A 98 -5.88 -16.90 6.97
CA ALA A 98 -7.13 -16.46 6.35
C ALA A 98 -7.32 -14.96 6.56
N VAL A 99 -7.79 -14.26 5.52
CA VAL A 99 -8.04 -12.82 5.54
C VAL A 99 -9.49 -12.55 5.93
N ASP A 100 -9.68 -11.65 6.88
CA ASP A 100 -10.96 -11.05 7.24
C ASP A 100 -10.99 -9.63 6.66
N TRP A 101 -11.95 -9.33 5.78
CA TRP A 101 -11.99 -8.11 4.97
C TRP A 101 -13.32 -7.38 5.09
#